data_AF-A0A445BGG1-F1
#
_entry.id   AF-A0A445BGG1-F1
#
_cell.length_a   1.000
_cell.length_b   1.000
_cell.length_c   1.000
_cell.angle_alpha   90.00
_cell.angle_beta   90.00
_cell.angle_gamma   90.00
#
_symmetry.space_group_name_H-M   'P 1'
#
loop_
_entity.id
_entity.type
_entity.pdbx_description
1 polymer ?
#
loop_
_entity_poly.entity_id
_entity_poly.type
_entity_poly.pdbx_seq_one_letter_code
_entity_poly.pdbx_strand_id
1 'polypeptide(L)'
;MATVDKNRDGIPKMRVTFSDSQGLVFVIEELDPFESWSQSSFCARVTAGTCDCGLFQSLHYQCQHAHAACADVSIEWALYVHPVYMQDAAFKVYEM
;
A
#
# COMPACT_ATOMS: atom_id res chain seq x y z
N MET A 1 9.57 -12.61 7.01
CA MET A 1 8.12 -12.34 6.93
C MET A 1 7.72 -11.29 7.97
N ALA A 2 8.19 -10.04 7.88
CA ALA A 2 7.96 -9.06 8.96
C ALA A 2 7.54 -7.66 8.51
N THR A 3 7.67 -7.32 7.22
CA THR A 3 7.40 -5.96 6.73
C THR A 3 6.02 -5.83 6.09
N VAL A 4 5.56 -6.86 5.39
CA VAL A 4 4.23 -6.88 4.74
C VAL A 4 3.10 -6.93 5.77
N ASP A 5 3.24 -7.78 6.79
CA ASP A 5 2.22 -7.88 7.86
C ASP A 5 2.07 -6.57 8.64
N LYS A 6 3.17 -5.84 8.87
CA LYS A 6 3.14 -4.52 9.52
C LYS A 6 2.34 -3.47 8.73
N ASN A 7 2.35 -3.53 7.39
CA ASN A 7 1.52 -2.65 6.58
C ASN A 7 0.01 -2.92 6.76
N ARG A 8 -0.34 -4.15 7.13
CA ARG A 8 -1.73 -4.57 7.33
C ARG A 8 -2.28 -4.10 8.69
N ASP A 9 -1.43 -4.00 9.70
CA ASP A 9 -1.82 -3.56 11.05
C ASP A 9 -2.33 -2.10 11.08
N GLY A 10 -1.91 -1.26 10.13
CA GLY A 10 -2.35 0.14 10.02
C GLY A 10 -3.71 0.35 9.35
N ILE A 11 -4.23 -0.64 8.60
CA ILE A 11 -5.45 -0.49 7.79
C ILE A 11 -6.69 -0.10 8.61
N PRO A 12 -6.95 -0.68 9.81
CA PRO A 12 -8.14 -0.32 10.60
C PRO A 12 -8.18 1.15 11.06
N LYS A 13 -7.05 1.86 10.97
CA LYS A 13 -6.93 3.28 11.33
C LYS A 13 -7.06 4.23 10.13
N MET A 14 -7.47 3.70 8.97
CA MET A 14 -7.56 4.46 7.72
C MET A 14 -8.99 4.52 7.22
N ARG A 15 -9.35 5.66 6.62
CA ARG A 15 -10.63 5.86 5.94
C ARG A 15 -10.39 6.37 4.53
N VAL A 16 -10.93 5.67 3.53
CA VAL A 16 -10.96 6.15 2.16
C VAL A 16 -12.06 7.22 2.05
N THR A 17 -11.69 8.42 1.61
CA THR A 17 -12.60 9.58 1.53
C THR A 17 -12.97 9.95 0.09
N PHE A 18 -12.15 9.55 -0.89
CA PHE A 18 -12.42 9.74 -2.31
C PHE A 18 -11.82 8.60 -3.11
N SER A 19 -12.53 8.13 -4.14
CA SER A 19 -12.07 7.12 -5.09
C SER A 19 -12.44 7.52 -6.52
N ASP A 20 -11.46 7.50 -7.42
CA ASP A 20 -11.67 7.66 -8.86
C ASP A 20 -11.73 6.28 -9.55
N SER A 21 -12.85 5.98 -10.20
CA SER A 21 -13.13 4.67 -10.79
C SER A 21 -12.37 4.42 -12.11
N GLN A 22 -11.78 5.44 -12.73
CA GLN A 22 -11.03 5.29 -13.99
C GLN A 22 -9.51 5.20 -13.80
N GLY A 23 -8.98 5.69 -12.67
CA GLY A 23 -7.56 5.74 -12.37
C GLY A 23 -7.12 4.96 -11.13
N LEU A 24 -8.06 4.39 -10.35
CA LEU A 24 -7.78 3.75 -9.05
C LEU A 24 -6.91 4.66 -8.16
N VAL A 25 -7.28 5.95 -8.14
CA VAL A 25 -6.70 6.99 -7.29
C VAL A 25 -7.59 7.17 -6.08
N PHE A 26 -7.00 7.11 -4.90
CA PHE A 26 -7.69 7.12 -3.63
C PHE A 26 -7.11 8.19 -2.71
N VAL A 27 -7.99 8.92 -2.03
CA VAL A 27 -7.59 9.75 -0.90
C VAL A 27 -7.88 8.98 0.37
N ILE A 28 -6.84 8.74 1.16
CA ILE A 28 -6.90 8.01 2.42
C ILE A 28 -6.59 8.97 3.55
N GLU A 29 -7.50 9.05 4.51
CA GLU A 29 -7.34 9.80 5.75
C GLU A 29 -6.90 8.84 6.86
N GLU A 30 -5.86 9.20 7.60
CA GLU A 30 -5.48 8.52 8.83
C GLU A 30 -6.20 9.11 10.03
N LEU A 31 -6.84 8.23 10.79
CA LEU A 31 -7.61 8.57 11.99
C LEU A 31 -6.71 8.76 13.23
N ASP A 32 -5.49 8.22 13.19
CA ASP A 32 -4.47 8.28 14.24
C ASP A 32 -3.11 8.47 13.56
N PRO A 33 -2.85 9.66 12.99
CA PRO A 33 -1.68 9.89 12.18
C PRO A 33 -0.42 9.81 13.05
N PHE A 34 0.65 9.29 12.45
CA PHE A 34 1.95 9.26 13.11
C PHE A 34 2.39 10.70 13.44
N GLU A 35 2.81 10.95 14.69
CA GLU A 35 3.06 12.32 15.20
C GLU A 35 4.03 13.15 14.35
N SER A 36 4.89 12.50 13.56
CA SER A 36 5.85 13.18 12.69
C SER A 36 5.31 13.56 11.31
N TRP A 37 4.06 13.24 10.98
CA TRP A 37 3.46 13.64 9.73
C TRP A 37 2.83 15.03 9.82
N SER A 38 3.17 15.89 8.87
CA SER A 38 2.56 17.21 8.73
C SER A 38 1.18 17.18 8.06
N GLN A 39 0.75 16.04 7.53
CA GLN A 39 -0.54 15.82 6.88
C GLN A 39 -1.19 14.53 7.37
N SER A 40 -2.52 14.51 7.42
CA SER A 40 -3.32 13.34 7.81
C SER A 40 -4.01 12.65 6.63
N SER A 41 -3.86 13.17 5.41
CA SER A 41 -4.45 12.60 4.20
C SER A 41 -3.39 12.32 3.14
N PHE A 42 -3.60 11.25 2.37
CA PHE A 42 -2.64 10.72 1.41
C PHE A 42 -3.33 10.31 0.13
N CYS A 43 -2.68 10.57 -1.00
CA CYS A 43 -3.10 10.12 -2.31
C CYS A 43 -2.36 8.83 -2.67
N ALA A 44 -3.10 7.75 -2.88
CA ALA A 44 -2.57 6.47 -3.35
C ALA A 44 -3.10 6.16 -4.75
N ARG A 45 -2.21 5.74 -5.65
CA ARG A 45 -2.56 5.21 -6.97
C ARG A 45 -2.18 3.74 -7.02
N VAL A 46 -3.18 2.87 -6.94
CA VAL A 46 -2.99 1.41 -6.83
C VAL A 46 -2.29 0.86 -8.08
N THR A 47 -2.70 1.30 -9.26
CA THR A 47 -2.17 0.85 -10.56
C THR A 47 -0.69 1.19 -10.78
N ALA A 48 -0.23 2.28 -10.19
CA ALA A 48 1.16 2.71 -10.28
C ALA A 48 2.01 2.27 -9.08
N GLY A 49 1.38 1.69 -8.05
CA GLY A 49 2.04 1.35 -6.79
C GLY A 49 2.62 2.57 -6.06
N THR A 50 2.09 3.76 -6.30
CA THR A 50 2.62 5.02 -5.75
C THR A 50 1.72 5.61 -4.67
N CYS A 51 2.33 6.21 -3.65
CA CYS A 51 1.65 7.03 -2.66
C CYS A 51 2.50 8.26 -2.32
N ASP A 52 1.85 9.39 -2.06
CA ASP A 52 2.50 10.65 -1.69
C ASP A 52 2.94 10.71 -0.21
N CYS A 53 2.73 9.65 0.57
CA CYS A 53 3.17 9.58 1.97
C CYS A 53 4.70 9.59 2.16
N GLY A 54 5.47 9.55 1.08
CA GLY A 54 6.94 9.63 1.10
C GLY A 54 7.62 8.41 1.72
N LEU A 55 6.84 7.44 2.22
CA LEU A 55 7.36 6.17 2.73
C LEU A 55 7.79 5.28 1.56
N PHE A 56 9.06 5.39 1.22
CA PHE A 56 9.72 4.45 0.33
C PHE A 56 9.78 3.08 1.04
N GLN A 57 8.94 2.13 0.62
CA GLN A 57 9.03 0.78 1.17
C GLN A 57 10.28 0.10 0.61
N SER A 58 11.13 -0.42 1.50
CA SER A 58 12.43 -1.03 1.18
C SER A 58 12.36 -2.26 0.25
N LEU A 59 11.19 -2.65 -0.24
CA LEU A 59 10.93 -3.85 -1.03
C LEU A 59 9.97 -3.61 -2.20
N HIS A 60 9.79 -2.37 -2.67
CA HIS A 60 8.81 -2.03 -3.73
C HIS A 60 7.39 -2.56 -3.45
N TYR A 61 7.07 -2.78 -2.17
CA TYR A 61 5.75 -3.14 -1.71
C TYR A 61 4.88 -1.90 -1.61
N GLN A 62 3.59 -2.08 -1.86
CA GLN A 62 2.60 -1.05 -1.65
C GLN A 62 2.58 -0.62 -0.17
N CYS A 63 2.57 0.69 0.08
CA CYS A 63 2.41 1.21 1.42
C CYS A 63 1.04 0.84 2.01
N GLN A 64 0.90 1.00 3.32
CA GLN A 64 -0.37 0.77 4.02
C GLN A 64 -1.57 1.52 3.41
N HIS A 65 -1.36 2.74 2.88
CA HIS A 65 -2.41 3.53 2.20
C HIS A 65 -2.88 2.87 0.90
N ALA A 66 -1.94 2.35 0.09
CA ALA A 66 -2.28 1.62 -1.11
C ALA A 66 -2.97 0.27 -0.80
N HIS A 67 -2.60 -0.38 0.30
CA HIS A 67 -3.31 -1.56 0.80
C HIS A 67 -4.76 -1.26 1.22
N ALA A 68 -4.97 -0.16 1.95
CA ALA A 68 -6.31 0.29 2.33
C ALA A 68 -7.18 0.62 1.11
N ALA A 69 -6.60 1.29 0.11
CA ALA A 69 -7.26 1.53 -1.18
C ALA A 69 -7.67 0.23 -1.89
N CYS A 70 -6.76 -0.76 -1.99
CA CYS A 70 -7.08 -2.06 -2.57
C CYS A 70 -8.24 -2.76 -1.83
N ALA A 71 -8.26 -2.70 -0.50
CA ALA A 71 -9.31 -3.28 0.32
C ALA A 71 -10.68 -2.61 0.09
N ASP A 72 -10.69 -1.29 -0.09
CA ASP A 72 -11.91 -0.50 -0.32
C ASP A 72 -12.64 -0.91 -1.61
N VAL A 73 -11.89 -1.17 -2.68
CA VAL A 73 -12.44 -1.64 -3.96
C VAL A 73 -12.36 -3.16 -4.15
N SER A 74 -12.01 -3.91 -3.11
CA SER A 74 -11.90 -5.38 -3.14
C SER A 74 -10.99 -5.91 -4.27
N ILE A 75 -9.91 -5.20 -4.57
CA ILE A 75 -8.93 -5.61 -5.57
C ILE A 75 -7.77 -6.34 -4.88
N GLU A 76 -7.29 -7.42 -5.51
CA GLU A 76 -6.13 -8.16 -5.03
C GLU A 76 -4.85 -7.32 -5.20
N TRP A 77 -4.30 -6.82 -4.08
CA TRP A 77 -3.11 -5.97 -4.05
C TRP A 77 -1.87 -6.65 -4.66
N ALA A 78 -1.80 -7.98 -4.57
CA ALA A 78 -0.68 -8.78 -5.07
C ALA A 78 -0.46 -8.57 -6.57
N LEU A 79 -1.51 -8.31 -7.34
CA LEU A 79 -1.42 -8.05 -8.79
C LEU A 79 -0.56 -6.83 -9.14
N TYR A 80 -0.33 -5.92 -8.18
CA TYR A 80 0.43 -4.69 -8.36
C TYR A 80 1.79 -4.70 -7.66
N VAL A 81 2.15 -5.81 -7.00
CA VAL A 81 3.49 -5.99 -6.46
C VAL A 81 4.37 -6.60 -7.53
N HIS A 82 5.52 -5.97 -7.78
CA HIS A 82 6.44 -6.43 -8.80
C HIS A 82 6.91 -7.87 -8.48
N PRO A 83 6.92 -8.80 -9.46
CA PRO A 83 7.10 -10.24 -9.19
C PRO A 83 8.32 -10.59 -8.37
N VAL A 84 9.45 -9.89 -8.56
CA VAL A 84 10.70 -10.06 -7.78
C VAL A 84 10.50 -9.95 -6.27
N TYR A 85 9.45 -9.26 -5.82
CA TYR A 85 9.12 -9.08 -4.40
C TYR A 85 7.97 -9.98 -3.94
N MET A 86 7.31 -10.72 -4.85
CA MET A 86 6.42 -11.80 -4.45
C MET A 86 7.25 -12.93 -3.84
N GLN A 87 6.78 -13.51 -2.72
CA GLN A 87 7.49 -14.58 -2.02
C GLN A 87 7.89 -15.73 -2.98
N ASP A 88 7.00 -16.10 -3.92
CA ASP A 88 7.28 -17.12 -4.94
C ASP A 88 8.49 -16.82 -5.83
N ALA A 89 8.81 -15.56 -6.11
CA ALA A 89 10.00 -15.22 -6.90
C ALA A 89 11.24 -15.06 -6.03
N ALA A 90 11.10 -14.51 -4.82
CA ALA A 90 12.21 -14.32 -3.90
C ALA A 90 12.87 -15.65 -3.48
N PHE A 91 12.07 -16.73 -3.34
CA PHE A 91 12.59 -18.07 -3.05
C PHE A 91 13.21 -18.76 -4.29
N LYS A 92 12.71 -18.49 -5.51
CA LYS A 92 13.29 -19.03 -6.75
C LYS A 92 14.69 -18.49 -7.08
N VAL A 93 15.07 -17.32 -6.56
CA VAL A 93 16.43 -16.79 -6.72
C VAL A 93 17.46 -17.61 -5.94
N TYR A 94 17.02 -18.33 -4.90
CA TYR A 94 17.88 -19.17 -4.06
C TYR A 94 17.73 -20.67 -4.34
N GLU A 95 16.85 -21.07 -5.27
CA GLU A 95 16.88 -22.41 -5.85
C GLU A 95 18.00 -22.46 -6.91
N MET A 96 19.14 -23.06 -6.53
CA MET A 96 20.16 -23.54 -7.47
C MET A 96 19.76 -24.89 -8.05
#